data_AF-A0A7I9UZB7-F1
#
_entry.id   AF-A0A7I9UZB7-F1
#
_cell.length_a   1.000
_cell.length_b   1.000
_cell.length_c   1.000
_cell.angle_alpha   90.00
_cell.angle_beta   90.00
_cell.angle_gamma   90.00
#
_symmetry.space_group_name_H-M   'P 1'
#
loop_
_entity.id
_entity.type
_entity.pdbx_description
1 polymer ?
#
loop_
_entity_poly.entity_id
_entity_poly.type
_entity_poly.pdbx_seq_one_letter_code
_entity_poly.pdbx_strand_id
1 'polypeptide(L)'
;MAAAVVAVIVGATGCTVTGQAQTPRAQVESYVAERSAAREHANGEAACATTLAGMRASVAAYNTMISALNSSQDMGSLGGADRAVIIRLDHDLANLRAAQGKSLPAGLTQPFAGAAEATSAIRKAVVGKKRDELNPAARRWDRARQRLVRVCGRFLPR
;
A
#
# COMPACT_ATOMS: atom_id res chain seq x y z
N MET A 1 -36.99 -31.44 23.38
CA MET A 1 -38.01 -30.55 22.78
C MET A 1 -38.27 -31.05 21.38
N ALA A 2 -39.51 -31.46 21.10
CA ALA A 2 -39.97 -31.86 19.78
C ALA A 2 -40.62 -30.65 19.10
N ALA A 3 -40.42 -30.52 17.78
CA ALA A 3 -41.36 -29.89 16.86
C ALA A 3 -41.12 -30.45 15.45
N ALA A 4 -41.90 -31.47 15.11
CA ALA A 4 -42.36 -31.84 13.77
C ALA A 4 -43.34 -30.74 13.27
N VAL A 5 -43.71 -30.52 12.00
CA VAL A 5 -43.58 -31.12 10.66
C VAL A 5 -44.33 -30.14 9.73
N VAL A 6 -43.97 -29.98 8.45
CA VAL A 6 -44.92 -30.09 7.32
C VAL A 6 -44.15 -30.50 6.06
N ALA A 7 -44.49 -31.68 5.56
CA ALA A 7 -44.20 -32.12 4.21
C ALA A 7 -45.49 -31.99 3.38
N VAL A 8 -45.42 -31.47 2.15
CA VAL A 8 -46.33 -31.88 1.05
C VAL A 8 -45.54 -31.89 -0.26
N ILE A 9 -45.63 -33.05 -0.92
CA ILE A 9 -45.03 -33.45 -2.19
C ILE A 9 -46.01 -33.09 -3.32
N VAL A 10 -45.52 -32.56 -4.45
CA VAL A 10 -46.26 -32.58 -5.73
C VAL A 10 -45.38 -33.29 -6.76
N GLY A 11 -45.96 -34.30 -7.40
CA GLY A 11 -45.27 -35.44 -8.01
C GLY A 11 -44.63 -35.25 -9.39
N ALA A 12 -43.51 -35.96 -9.54
CA ALA A 12 -43.13 -36.88 -10.63
C ALA A 12 -43.52 -36.55 -12.09
N THR A 13 -42.58 -35.92 -12.80
CA THR A 13 -41.72 -36.61 -13.81
C THR A 13 -40.32 -35.96 -13.78
N GLY A 14 -39.76 -35.85 -12.57
CA GLY A 14 -38.41 -35.33 -12.40
C GLY A 14 -37.41 -36.42 -12.74
N CYS A 15 -36.61 -36.22 -13.79
CA CYS A 15 -35.35 -36.94 -13.92
C CYS A 15 -34.56 -36.75 -12.62
N THR A 16 -34.49 -37.79 -11.79
CA THR A 16 -33.57 -37.79 -10.65
C THR A 16 -32.16 -37.77 -11.22
N VAL A 17 -31.59 -36.58 -11.32
CA VAL A 17 -30.14 -36.42 -11.44
C VAL A 17 -29.58 -36.84 -10.08
N THR A 18 -29.39 -38.14 -9.88
CA THR A 18 -28.43 -38.70 -8.93
C THR A 18 -27.03 -38.40 -9.44
N GLY A 19 -26.71 -37.11 -9.56
CA GLY A 19 -25.37 -36.62 -9.75
C GLY A 19 -24.95 -36.02 -8.43
N GLN A 20 -23.97 -36.61 -7.76
CA GLN A 20 -23.15 -35.81 -6.85
C GLN A 20 -22.70 -34.61 -7.68
N ALA A 21 -23.13 -33.40 -7.33
CA ALA A 21 -22.65 -32.18 -7.97
C ALA A 21 -21.17 -32.02 -7.62
N GLN A 22 -20.32 -32.80 -8.28
CA GLN A 22 -18.88 -32.62 -8.28
C GLN A 22 -18.64 -31.43 -9.18
N THR A 23 -18.62 -30.23 -8.58
CA THR A 23 -18.08 -29.06 -9.26
C THR A 23 -16.69 -29.45 -9.77
N PRO A 24 -16.42 -29.36 -11.09
CA PRO A 24 -15.11 -29.70 -11.62
C PRO A 24 -14.05 -28.92 -10.87
N ARG A 25 -13.03 -29.59 -10.31
CA ARG A 25 -11.98 -28.93 -9.50
C ARG A 25 -11.38 -27.71 -10.21
N ALA A 26 -11.24 -27.78 -11.53
CA ALA A 26 -10.80 -26.68 -12.38
C ALA A 26 -11.67 -25.40 -12.28
N GLN A 27 -12.99 -25.52 -12.13
CA GLN A 27 -13.89 -24.37 -11.96
C GLN A 27 -13.77 -23.74 -10.56
N VAL A 28 -13.49 -24.56 -9.54
CA VAL A 28 -13.23 -24.06 -8.18
C VAL A 28 -11.87 -23.35 -8.14
N GLU A 29 -10.84 -23.93 -8.74
CA GLU A 29 -9.50 -23.35 -8.84
C GLU A 29 -9.50 -22.03 -9.61
N SER A 30 -10.20 -21.95 -10.75
CA SER A 30 -10.31 -20.70 -11.52
C SER A 30 -11.02 -19.60 -10.72
N TYR A 31 -12.13 -19.92 -10.06
CA TYR A 31 -12.86 -18.96 -9.23
C TYR A 31 -12.05 -18.47 -8.03
N VAL A 32 -11.29 -19.35 -7.38
CA VAL A 32 -10.39 -18.97 -6.28
C VAL A 32 -9.28 -18.05 -6.79
N ALA A 33 -8.70 -18.35 -7.95
CA ALA A 33 -7.68 -17.52 -8.58
C ALA A 33 -8.22 -16.12 -8.96
N GLU A 34 -9.40 -16.06 -9.57
CA GLU A 34 -10.08 -14.79 -9.91
C GLU A 34 -10.36 -13.95 -8.66
N ARG A 35 -10.88 -14.57 -7.59
CA ARG A 35 -11.11 -13.87 -6.33
C ARG A 35 -9.81 -13.40 -5.67
N SER A 36 -8.73 -14.17 -5.77
CA SER A 36 -7.42 -13.75 -5.26
C SER A 36 -6.90 -12.54 -6.02
N ALA A 37 -6.94 -12.59 -7.36
CA ALA A 37 -6.51 -11.50 -8.22
C ALA A 37 -7.33 -10.21 -7.98
N ALA A 38 -8.65 -10.33 -7.81
CA ALA A 38 -9.51 -9.20 -7.49
C ALA A 38 -9.15 -8.55 -6.13
N ARG A 39 -8.86 -9.37 -5.10
CA ARG A 39 -8.42 -8.87 -3.79
C ARG A 39 -7.06 -8.19 -3.86
N GLU A 40 -6.11 -8.77 -4.58
CA GLU A 40 -4.80 -8.16 -4.81
C GLU A 40 -4.93 -6.82 -5.51
N HIS A 41 -5.78 -6.73 -6.54
CA HIS A 41 -6.01 -5.46 -7.23
C HIS A 41 -6.58 -4.39 -6.29
N ALA A 42 -7.61 -4.72 -5.51
CA ALA A 42 -8.21 -3.82 -4.52
C ALA A 42 -7.20 -3.39 -3.43
N ASN A 43 -6.36 -4.32 -2.95
CA ASN A 43 -5.26 -4.00 -2.04
C ASN A 43 -4.26 -3.05 -2.68
N GLY A 44 -3.92 -3.27 -3.95
CA GLY A 44 -3.03 -2.42 -4.72
C GLY A 44 -3.56 -1.00 -4.88
N GLU A 45 -4.84 -0.85 -5.26
CA GLU A 45 -5.53 0.43 -5.37
C GLU A 45 -5.49 1.19 -4.03
N ALA A 46 -5.95 0.56 -2.95
CA ALA A 46 -5.99 1.18 -1.63
C ALA A 46 -4.58 1.57 -1.15
N ALA A 47 -3.60 0.68 -1.29
CA ALA A 47 -2.21 0.96 -0.92
C ALA A 47 -1.63 2.14 -1.71
N CYS A 48 -1.89 2.20 -3.01
CA CYS A 48 -1.45 3.28 -3.88
C CYS A 48 -2.10 4.62 -3.52
N ALA A 49 -3.42 4.65 -3.29
CA ALA A 49 -4.15 5.86 -2.94
C ALA A 49 -3.63 6.46 -1.62
N THR A 50 -3.56 5.64 -0.57
CA THR A 50 -3.08 6.08 0.76
C THR A 50 -1.62 6.53 0.71
N THR A 51 -0.75 5.76 0.07
CA THR A 51 0.70 6.05 0.05
C THR A 51 1.01 7.33 -0.73
N LEU A 52 0.42 7.51 -1.91
CA LEU A 52 0.68 8.71 -2.72
C LEU A 52 0.10 9.98 -2.08
N ALA A 53 -1.05 9.88 -1.41
CA ALA A 53 -1.60 11.00 -0.66
C ALA A 53 -0.67 11.41 0.50
N GLY A 54 -0.17 10.44 1.29
CA GLY A 54 0.76 10.68 2.39
C GLY A 54 2.08 11.33 1.93
N MET A 55 2.70 10.77 0.89
CA MET A 55 3.99 11.26 0.39
C MET A 55 3.96 12.70 -0.11
N ARG A 56 2.82 13.21 -0.59
CA ARG A 56 2.70 14.64 -0.96
C ARG A 56 2.88 15.55 0.25
N ALA A 57 2.27 15.20 1.38
CA ALA A 57 2.43 15.95 2.63
C ALA A 57 3.87 15.88 3.16
N SER A 58 4.52 14.72 3.03
CA SER A 58 5.93 14.54 3.38
C SER A 58 6.87 15.40 2.54
N VAL A 59 6.63 15.51 1.23
CA VAL A 59 7.42 16.37 0.34
C VAL A 59 7.27 17.85 0.73
N ALA A 60 6.04 18.29 1.01
CA ALA A 60 5.80 19.66 1.47
C ALA A 60 6.56 19.96 2.78
N ALA A 61 6.47 19.07 3.77
CA ALA A 61 7.20 19.22 5.03
C ALA A 61 8.72 19.24 4.81
N TYR A 62 9.25 18.37 3.94
CA TYR A 62 10.68 18.32 3.63
C TYR A 62 11.15 19.63 3.00
N ASN A 63 10.38 20.18 2.06
CA ASN A 63 10.71 21.47 1.43
C ASN A 63 10.69 22.63 2.44
N THR A 64 9.75 22.63 3.39
CA THR A 64 9.74 23.60 4.50
C THR A 64 11.01 23.49 5.34
N MET A 65 11.43 22.28 5.70
CA MET A 65 12.66 22.04 6.46
C MET A 65 13.90 22.51 5.67
N ILE A 66 13.99 22.20 4.38
CA ILE A 66 15.09 22.66 3.53
C ILE A 66 15.11 24.19 3.39
N SER A 67 13.95 24.84 3.30
CA SER A 67 13.89 26.30 3.31
C SER A 67 14.44 26.89 4.60
N ALA A 68 14.07 26.33 5.76
CA ALA A 68 14.61 26.76 7.05
C ALA A 68 16.13 26.53 7.13
N LEU A 69 16.59 25.34 6.70
CA LEU A 69 18.01 25.00 6.66
C LEU A 69 18.80 25.93 5.74
N ASN A 70 18.26 26.32 4.59
CA ASN A 70 18.94 27.23 3.68
C ASN A 70 19.05 28.64 4.26
N SER A 71 18.06 29.08 5.03
CA SER A 71 18.08 30.38 5.71
C SER A 71 19.05 30.41 6.89
N SER A 72 19.11 29.35 7.71
CA SER A 72 19.95 29.31 8.92
C SER A 72 21.34 28.72 8.69
N GLN A 73 21.50 27.89 7.65
CA GLN A 73 22.65 27.03 7.41
C GLN A 73 22.97 26.04 8.56
N ASP A 74 22.04 25.88 9.50
CA ASP A 74 22.22 25.12 10.74
C ASP A 74 21.05 24.15 10.99
N MET A 75 21.37 22.87 11.15
CA MET A 75 20.42 21.80 11.50
C MET A 75 19.89 21.90 12.94
N GLY A 76 20.52 22.70 13.80
CA GLY A 76 20.03 23.04 15.13
C GLY A 76 18.86 24.03 15.10
N SER A 77 18.88 24.93 14.14
CA SER A 77 18.00 26.12 14.07
C SER A 77 16.84 25.95 13.09
N LEU A 78 16.16 24.79 13.12
CA LEU A 78 15.09 24.46 12.17
C LEU A 78 13.67 24.74 12.70
N GLY A 79 13.51 25.25 13.92
CA GLY A 79 12.22 25.65 14.47
C GLY A 79 11.16 24.53 14.53
N GLY A 80 11.58 23.27 14.63
CA GLY A 80 10.70 22.09 14.63
C GLY A 80 10.28 21.58 13.24
N ALA A 81 10.77 22.18 12.15
CA ALA A 81 10.51 21.69 10.80
C ALA A 81 11.08 20.28 10.57
N ASP A 82 12.22 19.95 11.19
CA ASP A 82 12.79 18.61 11.22
C ASP A 82 11.86 17.60 11.89
N ARG A 83 11.30 17.94 13.07
CA ARG A 83 10.32 17.11 13.76
C ARG A 83 9.08 16.88 12.93
N ALA A 84 8.59 17.93 12.26
CA ALA A 84 7.46 17.83 11.34
C ALA A 84 7.74 16.84 10.21
N VAL A 85 8.92 16.89 9.60
CA VAL A 85 9.36 15.95 8.56
C VAL A 85 9.44 14.52 9.09
N ILE A 86 10.07 14.31 10.26
CA ILE A 86 10.24 12.98 10.86
C ILE A 86 8.89 12.30 11.07
N ILE A 87 7.92 13.02 11.64
CA ILE A 87 6.56 12.49 11.87
C ILE A 87 5.91 12.00 10.57
N ARG A 88 6.06 12.77 9.48
CA ARG A 88 5.45 12.40 8.19
C ARG A 88 6.17 11.22 7.55
N LEU A 89 7.50 11.19 7.61
CA LEU A 89 8.27 10.05 7.12
C LEU A 89 7.99 8.77 7.92
N ASP A 90 7.76 8.87 9.23
CA ASP A 90 7.32 7.74 10.07
C ASP A 90 5.95 7.22 9.66
N HIS A 91 5.00 8.13 9.41
CA HIS A 91 3.68 7.78 8.90
C HIS A 91 3.75 7.11 7.52
N ASP A 92 4.56 7.63 6.60
CA ASP A 92 4.77 7.01 5.29
C ASP A 92 5.41 5.62 5.42
N LEU A 93 6.38 5.44 6.31
CA LEU A 93 6.98 4.12 6.59
C LEU A 93 5.96 3.13 7.13
N ALA A 94 5.08 3.57 8.03
CA ALA A 94 4.01 2.74 8.56
C ALA A 94 3.06 2.30 7.44
N ASN A 95 2.64 3.22 6.57
CA ASN A 95 1.76 2.90 5.44
C ASN A 95 2.41 1.95 4.44
N LEU A 96 3.67 2.19 4.08
CA LEU A 96 4.42 1.34 3.16
C LEU A 96 4.58 -0.09 3.72
N ARG A 97 4.87 -0.23 5.01
CA ARG A 97 4.99 -1.54 5.68
C ARG A 97 3.64 -2.24 5.81
N ALA A 98 2.58 -1.48 6.16
CA ALA A 98 1.23 -2.02 6.23
C ALA A 98 0.75 -2.54 4.86
N ALA A 99 1.11 -1.85 3.77
CA ALA A 99 0.84 -2.32 2.42
C ALA A 99 1.61 -3.61 2.08
N GLN A 100 2.89 -3.71 2.45
CA GLN A 100 3.71 -4.91 2.24
C GLN A 100 3.22 -6.14 3.04
N GLY A 101 2.51 -5.91 4.15
CA GLY A 101 1.86 -6.99 4.92
C GLY A 101 0.59 -7.54 4.27
N LYS A 102 0.13 -6.97 3.15
CA LYS A 102 -1.03 -7.44 2.38
C LYS A 102 -0.58 -8.17 1.12
N SER A 103 -1.45 -9.01 0.56
CA SER A 103 -1.23 -9.53 -0.79
C SER A 103 -1.36 -8.40 -1.79
N LEU A 104 -0.22 -7.96 -2.34
CA LEU A 104 -0.13 -6.95 -3.38
C LEU A 104 0.11 -7.60 -4.74
N PRO A 105 -0.36 -6.98 -5.83
CA PRO A 105 0.01 -7.39 -7.18
C PRO A 105 1.54 -7.41 -7.33
N ALA A 106 2.09 -8.41 -8.02
CA ALA A 106 3.54 -8.60 -8.15
C ALA A 106 4.31 -7.34 -8.60
N GLY A 107 3.70 -6.50 -9.44
CA GLY A 107 4.26 -5.24 -9.91
C GLY A 107 4.39 -4.13 -8.85
N LEU A 108 3.76 -4.28 -7.68
CA LEU A 108 3.78 -3.30 -6.59
C LEU A 108 4.70 -3.68 -5.43
N THR A 109 4.94 -4.98 -5.18
CA THR A 109 5.73 -5.45 -4.03
C THR A 109 7.13 -4.81 -3.97
N GLN A 110 7.89 -4.90 -5.06
CA GLN A 110 9.25 -4.34 -5.13
C GLN A 110 9.27 -2.80 -5.07
N PRO A 111 8.44 -2.06 -5.83
CA PRO A 111 8.34 -0.62 -5.67
C PRO A 111 8.01 -0.13 -4.26
N PHE A 112 7.10 -0.81 -3.54
CA PHE A 112 6.77 -0.47 -2.16
C PHE A 112 7.93 -0.75 -1.19
N ALA A 113 8.63 -1.87 -1.36
CA ALA A 113 9.83 -2.18 -0.58
C ALA A 113 10.93 -1.13 -0.79
N GLY A 114 11.26 -0.82 -2.04
CA GLY A 114 12.27 0.19 -2.37
C GLY A 114 11.91 1.60 -1.89
N ALA A 115 10.62 1.95 -1.90
CA ALA A 115 10.15 3.20 -1.31
C ALA A 115 10.30 3.23 0.21
N ALA A 116 9.99 2.13 0.92
CA ALA A 116 10.18 2.05 2.37
C ALA A 116 11.66 2.23 2.75
N GLU A 117 12.58 1.60 2.02
CA GLU A 117 14.00 1.79 2.24
C GLU A 117 14.46 3.23 2.01
N ALA A 118 14.00 3.85 0.91
CA ALA A 118 14.37 5.22 0.58
C ALA A 118 13.82 6.24 1.59
N THR A 119 12.56 6.05 2.03
CA THR A 119 11.94 6.84 3.10
C THR A 119 12.70 6.66 4.43
N SER A 120 13.14 5.44 4.74
CA SER A 120 13.96 5.18 5.94
C SER A 120 15.31 5.87 5.87
N ALA A 121 15.97 5.88 4.71
CA ALA A 121 17.25 6.53 4.51
C ALA A 121 17.18 8.06 4.71
N ILE A 122 16.20 8.73 4.08
CA ILE A 122 16.02 10.17 4.27
C ILE A 122 15.62 10.50 5.72
N ARG A 123 14.78 9.68 6.34
CA ARG A 123 14.45 9.82 7.77
C ARG A 123 15.70 9.74 8.64
N LYS A 124 16.57 8.77 8.42
CA LYS A 124 17.83 8.62 9.18
C LYS A 124 18.73 9.85 9.03
N ALA A 125 18.83 10.41 7.82
CA ALA A 125 19.60 11.63 7.57
C ALA A 125 19.03 12.83 8.34
N VAL A 126 17.71 12.99 8.36
CA VAL A 126 17.03 14.07 9.11
C VAL A 126 17.20 13.90 10.62
N VAL A 127 16.89 12.70 11.16
CA VAL A 127 17.03 12.41 12.60
C VAL A 127 18.48 12.58 13.07
N GLY A 128 19.44 12.09 12.29
CA GLY A 128 20.86 12.20 12.60
C GLY A 128 21.44 13.59 12.33
N LYS A 129 20.62 14.55 11.87
CA LYS A 129 21.04 15.90 11.48
C LYS A 129 22.22 15.93 10.50
N LYS A 130 22.27 14.94 9.61
CA LYS A 130 23.41 14.70 8.72
C LYS A 130 23.27 15.47 7.42
N ARG A 131 23.70 16.75 7.43
CA ARG A 131 23.58 17.67 6.30
C ARG A 131 24.09 17.07 4.97
N ASP A 132 25.24 16.43 4.98
CA ASP A 132 25.87 15.87 3.77
C ASP A 132 25.11 14.66 3.20
N GLU A 133 24.35 13.95 4.04
CA GLU A 133 23.53 12.81 3.63
C GLU A 133 22.14 13.21 3.11
N LEU A 134 21.67 14.44 3.38
CA LEU A 134 20.33 14.89 2.99
C LEU A 134 20.12 14.86 1.47
N ASN A 135 21.04 15.43 0.71
CA ASN A 135 20.97 15.49 -0.74
C ASN A 135 20.93 14.11 -1.42
N PRO A 136 21.88 13.18 -1.15
CA PRO A 136 21.81 11.84 -1.75
C PRO A 136 20.57 11.06 -1.29
N ALA A 137 20.15 11.18 -0.03
CA ALA A 137 18.96 10.51 0.48
C ALA A 137 17.67 11.05 -0.16
N ALA A 138 17.54 12.37 -0.33
CA ALA A 138 16.42 13.01 -0.99
C ALA A 138 16.30 12.60 -2.46
N ARG A 139 17.42 12.55 -3.20
CA ARG A 139 17.42 12.04 -4.59
C ARG A 139 17.00 10.57 -4.67
N ARG A 140 17.37 9.74 -3.71
CA ARG A 140 16.93 8.33 -3.66
C ARG A 140 15.42 8.26 -3.37
N TRP A 141 14.95 9.03 -2.39
CA TRP A 141 13.55 9.10 -2.01
C TRP A 141 12.65 9.61 -3.15
N ASP A 142 13.04 10.69 -3.83
CA ASP A 142 12.26 11.21 -4.96
C ASP A 142 12.18 10.21 -6.12
N ARG A 143 13.29 9.55 -6.48
CA ARG A 143 13.28 8.48 -7.51
C ARG A 143 12.35 7.32 -7.14
N ALA A 144 12.32 6.93 -5.87
CA ALA A 144 11.42 5.88 -5.39
C ALA A 144 9.95 6.34 -5.44
N ARG A 145 9.66 7.58 -5.02
CA ARG A 145 8.32 8.19 -5.10
C ARG A 145 7.83 8.28 -6.54
N GLN A 146 8.65 8.75 -7.47
CA GLN A 146 8.31 8.80 -8.89
C GLN A 146 8.03 7.39 -9.46
N ARG A 147 8.80 6.38 -9.03
CA ARG A 147 8.54 4.99 -9.41
C ARG A 147 7.17 4.54 -8.90
N LEU A 148 6.82 4.83 -7.64
CA LEU A 148 5.50 4.55 -7.09
C LEU A 148 4.39 5.22 -7.90
N VAL A 149 4.52 6.53 -8.20
CA VAL A 149 3.54 7.24 -9.04
C VAL A 149 3.31 6.53 -10.37
N ARG A 150 4.37 6.11 -11.05
CA ARG A 150 4.26 5.40 -12.34
C ARG A 150 3.57 4.05 -12.23
N VAL A 151 3.91 3.23 -11.23
CA VAL A 151 3.30 1.90 -11.09
C VAL A 151 1.88 1.98 -10.55
N CYS A 152 1.62 2.88 -9.61
CA CYS A 152 0.31 3.10 -9.01
C CYS A 152 -0.70 3.71 -9.98
N GLY A 153 -0.24 4.50 -10.97
CA GLY A 153 -1.12 5.02 -12.02
C GLY A 153 -1.84 3.95 -12.86
N ARG A 154 -1.45 2.67 -12.74
CA ARG A 154 -2.13 1.53 -13.36
C ARG A 154 -3.28 0.96 -12.53
N PHE A 155 -3.33 1.31 -11.24
CA PHE A 155 -4.29 0.78 -10.27
C PHE A 155 -5.26 1.84 -9.75
N LEU A 156 -4.98 3.12 -10.01
CA LEU A 156 -5.84 4.22 -9.58
C LEU A 156 -6.81 4.61 -10.70
N PRO A 157 -8.06 4.99 -10.35
CA PRO A 157 -8.98 5.57 -11.31
C PRO A 157 -8.36 6.83 -11.94
N ARG A 158 -8.60 7.01 -13.25
CA ARG A 158 -8.12 8.17 -14.01
C ARG A 158 -9.01 9.38 -13.80
#